data_AF-A0A7X3TCG8-F1
#
_entry.id   AF-A0A7X3TCG8-F1
#
_cell.length_a   1.000
_cell.length_b   1.000
_cell.length_c   1.000
_cell.angle_alpha   90.00
_cell.angle_beta   90.00
_cell.angle_gamma   90.00
#
_symmetry.space_group_name_H-M   'P 1'
#
loop_
_entity.id
_entity.type
_entity.pdbx_description
1 polymer ?
#
loop_
_entity_poly.entity_id
_entity_poly.type
_entity_poly.pdbx_seq_one_letter_code
_entity_poly.pdbx_strand_id
1 'polypeptide(L)'
;MELLKTSVQSVIEKERIGSPVFLRCVLHVGGDASNLLSPVSEMAALANGWMPSSPVRVYVQGDAGATQVTVMLHYAGGQMALLSVNRVEVETAIDIMLVGNKGVIYHETPVGRHYLNATSPQLGATGELTAAIAQSLESGQPITLEA
;
A
#
# COMPACT_ATOMS: atom_id res chain seq x y z
N MET A 1 9.80 -6.69 0.85
CA MET A 1 8.64 -6.29 1.68
C MET A 1 8.37 -7.25 2.86
N GLU A 2 8.81 -8.51 2.81
CA GLU A 2 8.44 -9.55 3.78
C GLU A 2 8.73 -9.23 5.26
N LEU A 3 9.89 -8.69 5.61
CA LEU A 3 10.20 -8.36 7.02
C LEU A 3 9.22 -7.35 7.61
N LEU A 4 8.83 -6.33 6.84
CA LEU A 4 7.84 -5.33 7.25
C LEU A 4 6.47 -6.00 7.43
N LYS A 5 6.06 -6.80 6.45
CA LYS A 5 4.81 -7.58 6.49
C LYS A 5 4.72 -8.44 7.75
N THR A 6 5.74 -9.26 8.03
CA THR A 6 5.77 -10.14 9.22
C THR A 6 5.80 -9.34 10.52
N SER A 7 6.53 -8.22 10.57
CA SER A 7 6.62 -7.38 11.77
C SER A 7 5.27 -6.74 12.11
N VAL A 8 4.60 -6.13 11.12
CA VAL A 8 3.26 -5.55 11.29
C VAL A 8 2.25 -6.63 11.65
N GLN A 9 2.28 -7.77 10.96
CA GLN A 9 1.41 -8.91 11.24
C GLN A 9 1.53 -9.37 12.70
N SER A 10 2.75 -9.49 13.23
CA SER A 10 2.95 -9.87 14.64
C SER A 10 2.35 -8.86 15.63
N VAL A 11 2.35 -7.56 15.30
CA VAL A 11 1.74 -6.51 16.14
C VAL A 11 0.21 -6.60 16.12
N ILE A 12 -0.37 -6.88 14.94
CA ILE A 12 -1.82 -7.10 14.76
C ILE A 12 -2.26 -8.34 15.54
N GLU A 13 -1.55 -9.47 15.40
CA GLU A 13 -1.86 -10.73 16.09
C GLU A 13 -1.77 -10.62 17.62
N LYS A 14 -0.89 -9.74 18.12
CA LYS A 14 -0.77 -9.43 19.56
C LYS A 14 -1.80 -8.41 20.06
N GLU A 15 -2.77 -8.04 19.22
CA GLU A 15 -3.83 -7.06 19.47
C GLU A 15 -3.35 -5.68 19.95
N ARG A 16 -2.09 -5.31 19.67
CA ARG A 16 -1.47 -4.09 20.21
C ARG A 16 -2.13 -2.81 19.72
N ILE A 17 -2.73 -2.84 18.53
CA ILE A 17 -3.53 -1.74 17.96
C ILE A 17 -5.02 -2.06 17.88
N GLY A 18 -5.46 -3.20 18.43
CA GLY A 18 -6.80 -3.73 18.21
C GLY A 18 -7.02 -4.16 16.76
N SER A 19 -8.22 -3.92 16.22
CA SER A 19 -8.55 -4.26 14.83
C SER A 19 -8.17 -3.10 13.89
N PRO A 20 -7.43 -3.35 12.79
CA PRO A 20 -7.12 -2.34 11.79
C PRO A 20 -8.38 -1.71 11.19
N VAL A 21 -8.39 -0.39 11.05
CA VAL A 21 -9.51 0.40 10.51
C VAL A 21 -9.11 1.27 9.33
N PHE A 22 -7.85 1.72 9.28
CA PHE A 22 -7.37 2.57 8.19
C PHE A 22 -5.88 2.37 7.94
N LEU A 23 -5.48 2.33 6.67
CA LEU A 23 -4.08 2.31 6.25
C LEU A 23 -3.80 3.49 5.34
N ARG A 24 -2.72 4.23 5.61
CA ARG A 24 -2.04 5.08 4.62
C ARG A 24 -0.69 4.45 4.30
N CYS A 25 -0.41 4.25 3.03
CA CYS A 25 0.89 3.82 2.55
C CYS A 25 1.34 4.74 1.42
N VAL A 26 2.52 5.34 1.55
CA VAL A 26 3.17 6.12 0.50
C VAL A 26 4.48 5.43 0.15
N LEU A 27 4.59 4.96 -1.09
CA LEU A 27 5.79 4.33 -1.63
C LEU A 27 6.40 5.27 -2.66
N HIS A 28 7.63 5.69 -2.41
CA HIS A 28 8.48 6.31 -3.40
C HIS A 28 9.30 5.23 -4.09
N VAL A 29 9.23 5.18 -5.42
CA VAL A 29 10.01 4.24 -6.24
C VAL A 29 11.08 5.05 -6.96
N GLY A 30 12.34 4.74 -6.66
CA GLY A 30 13.49 5.33 -7.32
C GLY A 30 13.78 4.70 -8.69
N GLY A 31 14.24 5.51 -9.63
CA GLY A 31 14.75 5.07 -10.94
C GLY A 31 13.69 4.89 -12.03
N ASP A 32 14.09 4.27 -13.15
CA ASP A 32 13.29 4.10 -14.38
C ASP A 32 12.24 2.98 -14.27
N ALA A 33 11.50 2.92 -13.16
CA ALA A 33 10.36 2.01 -13.06
C ALA A 33 9.35 2.37 -14.17
N SER A 34 9.32 1.58 -15.25
CA SER A 34 8.59 1.90 -16.47
C SER A 34 7.08 1.99 -16.27
N ASN A 35 6.56 1.32 -15.22
CA ASN A 35 5.15 1.27 -14.92
C ASN A 35 4.89 1.14 -13.40
N LEU A 36 4.06 2.01 -12.84
CA LEU A 36 3.68 2.03 -11.42
C LEU A 36 2.57 1.02 -11.04
N LEU A 37 1.99 0.30 -12.02
CA LEU A 37 0.93 -0.68 -11.80
C LEU A 37 1.38 -1.87 -10.93
N SER A 38 2.61 -2.35 -11.13
CA SER A 38 3.13 -3.47 -10.33
C SER A 38 3.35 -3.05 -8.86
N PRO A 39 4.12 -1.97 -8.56
CA PRO A 39 4.28 -1.50 -7.19
C PRO A 39 2.96 -1.22 -6.46
N VAL A 40 1.98 -0.59 -7.13
CA VAL A 40 0.71 -0.27 -6.47
C VAL A 40 -0.14 -1.50 -6.19
N SER A 41 -0.07 -2.50 -7.08
CA SER A 41 -0.72 -3.80 -6.87
C SER A 41 -0.12 -4.57 -5.69
N GLU A 42 1.20 -4.48 -5.49
CA GLU A 42 1.86 -5.04 -4.32
C GLU A 42 1.43 -4.32 -3.03
N MET A 43 1.34 -2.99 -3.05
CA MET A 43 0.84 -2.22 -1.90
C MET A 43 -0.60 -2.59 -1.56
N ALA A 44 -1.42 -2.86 -2.56
CA ALA A 44 -2.78 -3.35 -2.37
C ALA A 44 -2.80 -4.74 -1.71
N ALA A 45 -1.95 -5.66 -2.16
CA ALA A 45 -1.82 -6.98 -1.54
C ALA A 45 -1.32 -6.89 -0.08
N LEU A 46 -0.39 -5.98 0.21
CA LEU A 46 0.08 -5.71 1.57
C LEU A 46 -1.07 -5.20 2.46
N ALA A 47 -1.85 -4.26 1.96
CA ALA A 47 -3.02 -3.73 2.66
C ALA A 47 -4.06 -4.83 2.96
N ASN A 48 -4.38 -5.66 1.97
CA ASN A 48 -5.33 -6.76 2.12
C ASN A 48 -4.86 -7.81 3.13
N GLY A 49 -3.55 -8.05 3.23
CA GLY A 49 -2.99 -8.94 4.24
C GLY A 49 -3.15 -8.45 5.68
N TRP A 50 -3.34 -7.14 5.89
CA TRP A 50 -3.48 -6.55 7.22
C TRP A 50 -4.92 -6.22 7.60
N MET A 51 -5.80 -6.00 6.61
CA MET A 51 -7.19 -5.66 6.88
C MET A 51 -8.00 -6.89 7.28
N PRO A 52 -8.95 -6.77 8.23
CA PRO A 52 -9.72 -7.90 8.74
C PRO A 52 -10.88 -8.33 7.82
N SER A 53 -11.04 -7.70 6.65
CA SER A 53 -12.15 -7.90 5.74
C SER A 53 -11.67 -7.83 4.31
N SER A 54 -12.42 -8.45 3.39
CA SER A 54 -12.11 -8.40 1.95
C SER A 54 -12.42 -7.01 1.36
N PRO A 55 -11.65 -6.56 0.35
CA PRO A 55 -11.94 -5.33 -0.38
C PRO A 55 -13.23 -5.53 -1.21
N VAL A 56 -14.07 -4.50 -1.27
CA VAL A 56 -15.34 -4.48 -2.03
C VAL A 56 -15.36 -3.40 -3.10
N ARG A 57 -14.46 -2.42 -3.01
CA ARG A 57 -14.35 -1.36 -4.03
C ARG A 57 -12.90 -0.89 -4.14
N VAL A 58 -12.48 -0.67 -5.37
CA VAL A 58 -11.20 -0.09 -5.74
C VAL A 58 -11.47 1.19 -6.51
N TYR A 59 -10.83 2.29 -6.12
CA TYR A 59 -10.83 3.52 -6.90
C TYR A 59 -9.40 3.99 -7.13
N VAL A 60 -9.06 4.30 -8.37
CA VAL A 60 -7.70 4.64 -8.77
C VAL A 60 -7.68 5.97 -9.50
N GLN A 61 -6.68 6.79 -9.16
CA GLN A 61 -6.37 8.03 -9.86
C GLN A 61 -4.87 8.11 -10.16
N GLY A 62 -4.54 8.88 -11.20
CA GLY A 62 -3.16 9.10 -11.65
C GLY A 62 -2.90 8.46 -13.00
N ASP A 63 -1.63 8.19 -13.27
CA ASP A 63 -1.18 7.58 -14.52
C ASP A 63 0.03 6.68 -14.21
N ALA A 64 -0.10 5.40 -14.54
CA ALA A 64 0.91 4.40 -14.25
C ALA A 64 2.20 4.57 -15.06
N GLY A 65 2.17 5.30 -16.19
CA GLY A 65 3.35 5.70 -16.95
C GLY A 65 4.01 6.99 -16.46
N ALA A 66 3.28 7.81 -15.68
CA ALA A 66 3.72 9.14 -15.26
C ALA A 66 4.34 9.13 -13.84
N THR A 67 4.05 10.15 -13.03
CA THR A 67 4.70 10.41 -11.74
C THR A 67 4.04 9.71 -10.57
N GLN A 68 2.75 9.39 -10.64
CA GLN A 68 2.00 8.93 -9.47
C GLN A 68 0.78 8.10 -9.86
N VAL A 69 0.52 7.08 -9.04
CA VAL A 69 -0.76 6.36 -8.97
C VAL A 69 -1.22 6.32 -7.52
N THR A 70 -2.48 6.65 -7.29
CA THR A 70 -3.12 6.58 -5.97
C THR A 70 -4.31 5.64 -6.05
N VAL A 71 -4.40 4.72 -5.09
CA VAL A 71 -5.49 3.74 -4.95
C VAL A 71 -6.17 3.95 -3.61
N MET A 72 -7.50 4.00 -3.65
CA MET A 72 -8.37 3.88 -2.49
C MET A 72 -9.05 2.51 -2.52
N LEU A 73 -8.85 1.72 -1.47
CA LEU A 73 -9.55 0.46 -1.25
C LEU A 73 -10.60 0.66 -0.16
N HIS A 74 -11.83 0.21 -0.41
CA HIS A 74 -12.87 0.10 0.61
C HIS A 74 -13.10 -1.38 0.91
N TYR A 75 -13.24 -1.70 2.18
CA TYR A 75 -13.43 -3.06 2.66
C TYR A 75 -14.85 -3.30 3.15
N ALA A 76 -15.30 -4.55 3.13
CA ALA A 76 -16.67 -4.92 3.53
C ALA A 76 -17.02 -4.50 4.96
N GLY A 77 -16.05 -4.50 5.87
CA GLY A 77 -16.20 -4.08 7.26
C GLY A 77 -16.14 -2.56 7.48
N GLY A 78 -16.09 -1.75 6.42
CA GLY A 78 -16.01 -0.30 6.49
C GLY A 78 -14.60 0.26 6.68
N GLN A 79 -13.57 -0.59 6.71
CA GLN A 79 -12.17 -0.16 6.70
C GLN A 79 -11.83 0.47 5.34
N MET A 80 -10.74 1.25 5.31
CA MET A 80 -10.21 1.83 4.08
C MET A 80 -8.68 1.76 4.02
N ALA A 81 -8.12 1.69 2.82
CA ALA A 81 -6.69 1.87 2.60
C ALA A 81 -6.44 2.89 1.49
N LEU A 82 -5.62 3.90 1.78
CA LEU A 82 -5.11 4.88 0.83
C LEU A 82 -3.65 4.56 0.52
N LEU A 83 -3.38 4.21 -0.73
CA LEU A 83 -2.09 3.76 -1.20
C LEU A 83 -1.62 4.72 -2.29
N SER A 84 -0.45 5.31 -2.14
CA SER A 84 0.14 6.19 -3.15
C SER A 84 1.50 5.67 -3.54
N VAL A 85 1.72 5.46 -4.84
CA VAL A 85 3.03 5.15 -5.40
C VAL A 85 3.48 6.32 -6.23
N ASN A 86 4.65 6.87 -5.91
CA ASN A 86 5.22 8.03 -6.58
C ASN A 86 6.56 7.63 -7.21
N ARG A 87 6.79 8.00 -8.46
CA ARG A 87 8.11 7.94 -9.09
C ARG A 87 8.92 9.14 -8.60
N VAL A 88 10.13 8.89 -8.12
CA VAL A 88 11.04 9.95 -7.63
C VAL A 88 12.45 9.72 -8.16
N GLU A 89 13.27 10.78 -8.18
CA GLU A 89 14.68 10.71 -8.59
C GLU A 89 15.61 10.22 -7.48
N VAL A 90 15.08 10.01 -6.27
CA VAL A 90 15.83 9.57 -5.07
C VAL A 90 15.63 8.07 -4.80
N GLU A 91 16.24 7.56 -3.73
CA GLU A 91 16.12 6.15 -3.33
C GLU A 91 14.68 5.74 -3.00
N THR A 92 14.37 4.46 -3.24
CA THR A 92 13.06 3.86 -2.90
C THR A 92 12.82 3.92 -1.40
N ALA A 93 11.65 4.40 -1.02
CA ALA A 93 11.29 4.78 0.34
C ALA A 93 9.82 4.47 0.61
N ILE A 94 9.45 4.06 1.83
CA ILE A 94 8.06 3.73 2.19
C ILE A 94 7.67 4.38 3.52
N ASP A 95 6.50 5.01 3.54
CA ASP A 95 5.87 5.57 4.73
C ASP A 95 4.51 4.90 4.95
N ILE A 96 4.32 4.34 6.14
CA ILE A 96 3.13 3.61 6.55
C ILE A 96 2.59 4.21 7.84
N MET A 97 1.27 4.44 7.83
CA MET A 97 0.47 4.69 9.01
C MET A 97 -0.70 3.69 9.02
N LEU A 98 -0.65 2.70 9.91
CA LEU A 98 -1.73 1.75 10.12
C LEU A 98 -2.46 2.07 11.41
N VAL A 99 -3.70 2.51 11.30
CA VAL A 99 -4.58 2.86 12.41
C VAL A 99 -5.45 1.64 12.73
N GLY A 100 -5.42 1.23 13.99
CA GLY A 100 -6.40 0.32 14.56
C GLY A 100 -7.26 1.02 15.62
N ASN A 101 -8.33 0.38 16.05
CA ASN A 101 -9.27 0.95 17.02
C ASN A 101 -8.72 1.11 18.45
N LYS A 102 -7.50 0.62 18.74
CA LYS A 102 -6.82 0.76 20.04
C LYS A 102 -5.41 1.38 19.94
N GLY A 103 -4.94 1.75 18.75
CA GLY A 103 -3.60 2.29 18.57
C GLY A 103 -3.19 2.47 17.11
N VAL A 104 -1.95 2.90 16.88
CA VAL A 104 -1.41 3.20 15.54
C VAL A 104 0.01 2.65 15.41
N ILE A 105 0.35 2.12 14.23
CA ILE A 105 1.72 1.79 13.83
C ILE A 105 2.19 2.82 12.82
N TYR A 106 3.40 3.34 13.04
CA TYR A 106 4.12 4.17 12.08
C TYR A 106 5.39 3.44 11.63
N HIS A 107 5.69 3.50 10.34
CA HIS A 107 6.94 3.02 9.77
C HIS A 107 7.35 3.93 8.61
N GLU A 108 8.61 4.35 8.58
CA GLU A 108 9.15 5.20 7.52
C GLU A 108 10.55 4.71 7.12
N THR A 109 10.82 4.67 5.82
CA THR A 109 12.15 4.60 5.22
C THR A 109 12.27 5.74 4.20
N PRO A 110 13.36 6.53 4.16
CA PRO A 110 14.60 6.42 4.91
C PRO A 110 14.55 7.20 6.23
N VAL A 111 15.18 6.66 7.28
CA VAL A 111 15.24 7.33 8.59
C VAL A 111 16.39 8.33 8.63
N GLY A 112 16.09 9.63 8.54
CA GLY A 112 16.95 10.75 8.97
C GLY A 112 18.48 10.55 8.79
N ARG A 113 19.28 10.89 9.82
CA ARG A 113 20.77 10.80 9.79
C ARG A 113 21.34 9.37 9.73
N HIS A 114 20.50 8.33 9.62
CA HIS A 114 20.90 6.92 9.63
C HIS A 114 20.51 6.16 8.35
N TYR A 115 20.26 6.88 7.26
CA TYR A 115 19.93 6.34 5.92
C TYR A 115 20.85 5.20 5.43
N LEU A 116 22.12 5.17 5.86
CA LEU A 116 23.12 4.19 5.43
C LEU A 116 22.80 2.73 5.81
N ASN A 117 21.89 2.49 6.76
CA ASN A 117 21.50 1.14 7.20
C ASN A 117 20.06 0.77 6.81
N ALA A 118 19.34 1.66 6.12
CA ALA A 118 17.97 1.39 5.71
C ALA A 118 17.97 0.49 4.47
N THR A 119 17.42 -0.73 4.60
CA THR A 119 17.22 -1.58 3.44
C THR A 119 16.08 -1.01 2.61
N SER A 120 16.36 -0.63 1.36
CA SER A 120 15.31 -0.20 0.44
C SER A 120 14.22 -1.27 0.34
N PRO A 121 12.94 -0.87 0.24
CA PRO A 121 11.84 -1.80 0.08
C PRO A 121 12.06 -2.64 -1.20
N GLN A 122 12.24 -3.94 -1.03
CA GLN A 122 12.24 -4.86 -2.17
C GLN A 122 10.80 -5.15 -2.55
N LEU A 123 10.44 -4.78 -3.78
CA LEU A 123 9.13 -5.02 -4.38
C LEU A 123 9.09 -6.43 -4.98
N GLY A 124 7.99 -7.14 -4.73
CA GLY A 124 7.70 -8.49 -5.21
C GLY A 124 6.89 -8.52 -6.52
N ALA A 125 6.13 -9.60 -6.72
CA ALA A 125 5.28 -9.80 -7.89
C ALA A 125 3.91 -9.08 -7.74
N THR A 126 3.20 -8.94 -8.87
CA THR A 126 1.89 -8.30 -8.98
C THR A 126 0.83 -8.96 -8.08
N GLY A 127 0.06 -8.13 -7.38
CA GLY A 127 -0.97 -8.56 -6.41
C GLY A 127 -2.31 -8.96 -7.02
N GLU A 128 -3.19 -9.55 -6.21
CA GLU A 128 -4.51 -10.05 -6.61
C GLU A 128 -5.45 -8.99 -7.23
N LEU A 129 -5.28 -7.72 -6.86
CA LEU A 129 -6.12 -6.61 -7.36
C LEU A 129 -5.58 -5.96 -8.65
N THR A 130 -4.53 -6.48 -9.27
CA THR A 130 -3.88 -5.86 -10.44
C THR A 130 -4.89 -5.54 -11.56
N ALA A 131 -5.77 -6.49 -11.89
CA ALA A 131 -6.75 -6.30 -12.96
C ALA A 131 -7.77 -5.20 -12.63
N ALA A 132 -8.29 -5.19 -11.40
CA ALA A 132 -9.25 -4.17 -10.96
C ALA A 132 -8.62 -2.77 -10.87
N ILE A 133 -7.35 -2.68 -10.43
CA ILE A 133 -6.59 -1.43 -10.40
C ILE A 133 -6.40 -0.89 -11.82
N ALA A 134 -5.97 -1.74 -12.75
CA ALA A 134 -5.80 -1.35 -14.16
C ALA A 134 -7.13 -0.88 -14.77
N GLN A 135 -8.21 -1.63 -14.56
CA GLN A 135 -9.54 -1.27 -15.07
C GLN A 135 -10.06 0.06 -14.49
N SER A 136 -9.83 0.32 -13.19
CA SER A 136 -10.21 1.58 -12.56
C SER A 136 -9.39 2.76 -13.10
N LEU A 137 -8.09 2.54 -13.31
CA LEU A 137 -7.19 3.54 -13.87
C LEU A 137 -7.58 3.93 -15.30
N GLU A 138 -7.91 2.94 -16.14
CA GLU A 138 -8.34 3.17 -17.53
C GLU A 138 -9.70 3.86 -17.63
N SER A 139 -10.66 3.44 -16.79
CA SER A 139 -12.03 4.00 -16.82
C SER A 139 -12.18 5.31 -16.05
N GLY A 140 -11.27 5.61 -15.12
CA GLY A 140 -11.40 6.68 -14.14
C GLY A 140 -12.58 6.49 -13.18
N GLN A 141 -13.18 5.29 -13.13
CA GLN A 141 -14.34 4.97 -12.30
C GLN A 141 -13.99 3.96 -11.20
N PRO A 142 -14.72 3.96 -10.07
CA PRO A 142 -14.58 2.92 -9.06
C PRO A 142 -15.02 1.55 -9.61
N ILE A 143 -14.22 0.51 -9.33
CA ILE A 143 -14.55 -0.89 -9.64
C ILE A 143 -15.08 -1.55 -8.37
N THR A 144 -16.25 -2.18 -8.45
CA THR A 144 -16.81 -2.99 -7.37
C THR A 144 -16.31 -4.42 -7.51
N LEU A 145 -15.85 -5.00 -6.42
CA LEU A 145 -15.36 -6.37 -6.36
C LEU A 145 -16.48 -7.28 -5.86
N GLU A 146 -16.61 -8.47 -6.44
CA GLU A 146 -17.49 -9.51 -5.90
C GLU A 146 -16.83 -10.12 -4.66
N ALA A 147 -17.60 -10.25 -3.59
CA ALA A 147 -17.14 -10.74 -2.28
C ALA A 147 -17.18 -12.28 -2.19
#